data_AF-A0A7Y6V7L6-F1
#
_entry.id   AF-A0A7Y6V7L6-F1
#
_cell.length_a   1.000
_cell.length_b   1.000
_cell.length_c   1.000
_cell.angle_alpha   90.00
_cell.angle_beta   90.00
_cell.angle_gamma   90.00
#
_symmetry.space_group_name_H-M   'P 1'
#
loop_
_entity.id
_entity.type
_entity.pdbx_description
1 polymer ?
#
loop_
_entity_poly.entity_id
_entity_poly.type
_entity_poly.pdbx_seq_one_letter_code
_entity_poly.pdbx_strand_id
1 'polypeptide(L)' 'MSRIKPQLNKLEDLLGNISGLTDIIQQDLCRKGSEGETVTLNDNHIGHLLSAIDELATRGYSALDAIDQASQGQGVTS' A
#
# COMPACT_ATOMS: atom_id res chain seq x y z
N MET A 1 -23.15 9.75 -11.12
CA MET A 1 -21.72 9.48 -10.85
C MET A 1 -21.58 8.03 -10.41
N SER A 2 -20.60 7.29 -10.94
CA SER A 2 -20.38 5.89 -10.56
C SER A 2 -20.08 5.79 -9.07
N ARG A 3 -20.83 4.93 -8.36
CA ARG A 3 -20.64 4.64 -6.92
C ARG A 3 -19.31 3.97 -6.61
N ILE A 4 -18.51 3.59 -7.61
CA ILE A 4 -17.24 2.85 -7.49
C ILE A 4 -16.02 3.78 -7.59
N LYS A 5 -16.14 4.91 -8.30
CA LYS A 5 -15.02 5.81 -8.56
C LYS A 5 -14.34 6.35 -7.29
N PRO A 6 -15.06 6.80 -6.25
CA PRO A 6 -14.43 7.23 -5.00
C PRO A 6 -13.65 6.13 -4.27
N GLN A 7 -14.05 4.88 -4.40
CA GLN A 7 -13.42 3.71 -3.77
C GLN A 7 -12.14 3.34 -4.50
N LEU A 8 -12.15 3.41 -5.84
CA LEU A 8 -10.95 3.23 -6.64
C LEU A 8 -9.90 4.29 -6.32
N ASN A 9 -10.29 5.56 -6.14
CA ASN A 9 -9.36 6.61 -5.73
C ASN A 9 -8.72 6.30 -4.37
N LYS A 10 -9.50 5.82 -3.38
CA LYS A 10 -8.96 5.42 -2.08
C LYS A 10 -8.00 4.23 -2.16
N LEU A 11 -8.26 3.31 -3.09
CA LEU A 11 -7.36 2.19 -3.35
C LEU A 11 -6.05 2.67 -3.98
N GLU A 12 -6.13 3.62 -4.93
CA GLU A 12 -4.96 4.25 -5.52
C GLU A 12 -4.12 4.99 -4.47
N ASP A 13 -4.76 5.72 -3.55
CA ASP A 13 -4.07 6.36 -2.41
C ASP A 13 -3.36 5.33 -1.53
N LEU A 14 -3.99 4.18 -1.26
CA LEU A 14 -3.40 3.09 -0.47
C LEU A 14 -2.18 2.49 -1.18
N LEU A 15 -2.26 2.26 -2.48
CA LEU A 15 -1.13 1.78 -3.28
C LEU A 15 0.00 2.82 -3.31
N GLY A 16 -0.34 4.10 -3.39
CA GLY A 16 0.60 5.21 -3.27
C GLY A 16 1.35 5.20 -1.93
N ASN A 17 0.65 4.95 -0.83
CA ASN A 17 1.27 4.82 0.50
C ASN A 17 2.25 3.64 0.55
N ILE A 18 1.86 2.46 0.04
CA ILE A 18 2.76 1.29 -0.03
C ILE A 18 4.01 1.62 -0.85
N SER A 19 3.83 2.27 -2.01
CA SER A 19 4.95 2.70 -2.86
C SER A 19 5.88 3.66 -2.12
N GLY A 20 5.34 4.65 -1.41
CA GLY A 20 6.14 5.62 -0.65
C GLY A 20 6.93 4.98 0.49
N LEU A 21 6.32 4.04 1.24
CA LEU A 21 7.03 3.31 2.29
C LEU A 21 8.16 2.44 1.73
N THR A 22 7.92 1.77 0.59
CA THR A 22 8.92 0.95 -0.09
C THR A 22 10.09 1.80 -0.60
N ASP A 23 9.81 2.98 -1.15
CA ASP A 23 10.84 3.92 -1.59
C ASP A 23 11.70 4.44 -0.43
N ILE A 24 11.10 4.77 0.72
CA ILE A 24 11.84 5.16 1.94
C ILE A 24 12.83 4.06 2.36
N ILE A 25 12.37 2.80 2.39
CA ILE A 25 13.22 1.65 2.71
C ILE A 25 14.36 1.53 1.68
N GLN A 26 14.02 1.59 0.39
CA GLN A 26 14.99 1.39 -0.68
C GLN A 26 16.06 2.49 -0.68
N GLN A 27 15.67 3.76 -0.52
CA GLN A 27 16.61 4.86 -0.43
C GLN A 27 17.61 4.64 0.71
N ASP A 28 17.13 4.26 1.90
CA ASP A 28 17.98 4.07 3.06
C ASP A 28 18.91 2.85 2.93
N LEU A 29 18.45 1.77 2.29
CA LEU A 29 19.28 0.62 1.94
C LEU A 29 20.38 0.98 0.93
N CYS A 30 20.08 1.83 -0.06
CA CYS A 30 21.08 2.35 -0.99
C CYS A 30 22.16 3.18 -0.26
N ARG A 31 21.76 3.97 0.76
CA ARG A 31 22.73 4.68 1.61
C ARG A 31 23.62 3.71 2.39
N LYS A 32 23.05 2.64 2.96
CA LYS A 32 23.81 1.59 3.67
C LYS A 32 24.87 0.90 2.79
N GLY A 33 24.64 0.81 1.49
CA GLY A 33 25.60 0.27 0.53
C GLY A 33 26.68 1.25 0.05
N SER A 34 26.54 2.55 0.36
CA SER A 34 27.46 3.60 -0.07
C SER A 34 28.46 3.95 1.04
N GLU A 35 29.75 3.87 0.75
CA GLU A 35 30.79 4.21 1.73
C GLU A 35 30.67 5.68 2.17
N GLY A 36 30.64 5.92 3.48
CA GLY A 36 30.57 7.26 4.07
C GLY A 36 29.16 7.83 4.26
N GLU A 37 28.12 7.14 3.82
CA GLU A 37 26.74 7.56 4.08
C GLU A 37 26.18 6.97 5.38
N THR A 38 25.37 7.77 6.09
CA THR A 38 24.72 7.35 7.33
C THR A 38 23.33 6.82 7.03
N VAL A 39 23.07 5.60 7.48
CA VAL A 39 21.77 4.94 7.43
C VAL A 39 20.87 5.55 8.50
N THR A 40 19.65 5.95 8.15
CA THR A 40 18.70 6.58 9.09
C THR A 40 17.81 5.53 9.77
N LEU A 41 17.50 4.44 9.06
CA LEU A 41 16.65 3.37 9.58
C LEU A 41 17.53 2.22 10.08
N ASN A 42 17.25 1.77 11.29
CA ASN A 42 17.81 0.54 11.81
C ASN A 42 16.87 -0.63 11.48
N ASP A 43 17.32 -1.85 11.76
CA ASP A 43 16.56 -3.07 11.45
C ASP A 43 15.17 -3.10 12.10
N ASN A 44 14.99 -2.48 13.29
CA ASN A 44 13.67 -2.38 13.93
C ASN A 44 12.74 -1.43 13.17
N HIS A 45 13.24 -0.27 12.72
CA HIS A 45 12.47 0.65 11.89
C HIS A 45 12.04 -0.03 10.58
N ILE A 46 12.96 -0.72 9.92
CA ILE A 46 12.67 -1.49 8.69
C ILE A 46 11.60 -2.54 8.96
N GLY A 47 11.72 -3.31 10.05
CA GLY A 47 10.71 -4.29 10.44
C GLY A 47 9.31 -3.70 10.61
N HIS A 48 9.19 -2.55 11.28
CA HIS A 48 7.90 -1.86 11.45
C HIS A 48 7.33 -1.34 10.13
N LEU A 49 8.16 -0.81 9.24
CA LEU A 49 7.71 -0.35 7.92
C LEU A 49 7.24 -1.52 7.05
N LEU A 50 7.92 -2.66 7.09
CA LEU A 50 7.49 -3.87 6.39
C LEU A 50 6.16 -4.40 6.92
N SER A 51 5.97 -4.42 8.24
CA SER A 51 4.67 -4.76 8.84
C SER A 51 3.56 -3.79 8.43
N ALA A 52 3.85 -2.49 8.32
CA ALA A 52 2.88 -1.50 7.85
C ALA A 52 2.51 -1.73 6.37
N ILE A 53 3.49 -2.06 5.52
CA ILE A 53 3.25 -2.40 4.11
C ILE A 53 2.34 -3.64 4.00
N ASP A 54 2.60 -4.69 4.78
CA ASP A 54 1.81 -5.93 4.78
C ASP A 54 0.35 -5.69 5.23
N GLU A 55 0.16 -4.91 6.30
CA GLU A 55 -1.16 -4.51 6.78
C GLU A 55 -1.91 -3.68 5.72
N LEU A 56 -1.23 -2.73 5.07
CA LEU A 56 -1.84 -1.93 3.99
C LEU A 56 -2.22 -2.82 2.80
N ALA A 57 -1.34 -3.74 2.38
CA ALA A 57 -1.63 -4.67 1.29
C ALA A 57 -2.87 -5.53 1.61
N THR A 58 -2.95 -6.08 2.82
CA THR A 58 -4.10 -6.86 3.30
C THR A 58 -5.40 -6.06 3.26
N ARG A 59 -5.36 -4.79 3.67
CA ARG A 59 -6.52 -3.88 3.55
C ARG A 59 -6.88 -3.59 2.10
N GLY A 60 -5.89 -3.44 1.23
CA GLY A 60 -6.08 -3.25 -0.21
C GLY A 60 -6.82 -4.44 -0.84
N TYR A 61 -6.39 -5.66 -0.56
CA TYR A 61 -7.07 -6.88 -1.01
C TYR A 61 -8.50 -6.97 -0.48
N SER A 62 -8.70 -6.72 0.82
CA SER A 62 -10.04 -6.73 1.43
C SER A 62 -10.97 -5.69 0.79
N ALA A 63 -10.44 -4.51 0.42
CA ALA A 63 -11.19 -3.47 -0.25
C ALA A 63 -11.57 -3.86 -1.68
N LEU A 64 -10.66 -4.53 -2.42
CA LEU A 64 -10.93 -5.07 -3.75
C LEU A 64 -12.05 -6.11 -3.71
N ASP A 65 -11.99 -7.07 -2.79
CA ASP A 65 -13.03 -8.08 -2.62
C ASP A 65 -14.40 -7.45 -2.33
N ALA A 66 -14.44 -6.40 -1.49
CA ALA A 66 -15.67 -5.68 -1.20
C ALA A 66 -16.24 -4.94 -2.43
N ILE A 67 -15.38 -4.38 -3.28
CA ILE A 67 -15.77 -3.74 -4.55
C ILE A 67 -16.34 -4.77 -5.52
N ASP A 68 -15.70 -5.94 -5.63
CA ASP A 68 -16.14 -7.03 -6.51
C ASP A 68 -17.52 -7.55 -6.08
N GLN A 69 -17.72 -7.82 -4.79
CA GLN A 69 -19.02 -8.24 -4.25
C GLN A 69 -20.12 -7.19 -4.49
N ALA A 70 -19.81 -5.91 -4.27
CA ALA A 70 -20.76 -4.82 -4.52
C ALA A 70 -21.10 -4.67 -6.01
N SER A 71 -20.17 -5.00 -6.90
CA SER A 71 -20.37 -4.97 -8.36
C SER A 71 -21.22 -6.14 -8.84
N GLN A 72 -21.04 -7.34 -8.27
CA GLN A 72 -21.87 -8.51 -8.59
C GLN A 72 -23.30 -8.38 -8.07
N GLY A 73 -23.50 -7.78 -6.90
CA GLY A 73 -24.84 -7.51 -6.34
C GLY A 73 -25.69 -6.55 -7.17
N GLN A 74 -25.09 -5.74 -8.05
CA GLN A 74 -25.82 -4.86 -8.99
C GLN A 74 -26.28 -5.57 -10.26
N GLY A 75 -25.83 -6.80 -10.53
CA GLY A 75 -26.17 -7.57 -11.74
C GLY A 75 -27.42 -8.43 -11.66
N VAL A 76 -28.07 -8.56 -10.49
CA VAL A 76 -29.18 -9.50 -10.25
C VAL A 76 -30.57 -8.83 -10.30
N THR A 77 -30.62 -7.50 -10.42
CA THR A 77 -31.87 -6.75 -10.64
C THR A 77 -31.90 -6.20 -12.06
N SER A 78 -32.15 -7.04 -13.05
CA SER A 78 -32.57 -6.65 -14.40
C SER A 78 -33.54 -7.67 -14.95
#